data_AF-A0A929SHT2-F1
#
_entry.id   AF-A0A929SHT2-F1
#
_cell.length_a   1.000
_cell.length_b   1.000
_cell.length_c   1.000
_cell.angle_alpha   90.00
_cell.angle_beta   90.00
_cell.angle_gamma   90.00
#
_symmetry.space_group_name_H-M   'P 1'
#
loop_
_entity.id
_entity.type
_entity.pdbx_description
1 polymer ?
#
loop_
_entity_poly.entity_id
_entity_poly.type
_entity_poly.pdbx_seq_one_letter_code
_entity_poly.pdbx_strand_id
1 'polypeptide(L)'
;MNANELANIWRKPIYLPYLQEPLTPEALRTAEEELEHALPRELVMMLGVQNGGYLRYELEGYPLDAVSGIGEAYPSLTRFSWGEERECVSFELDGLVPFSGDGHWYLCLDYRASEEPAVAYIDVECDEQSIIAQDFASFLALLRLDTSGKIALQTRLDLNGAKARLEEILSVRARAADPQLYGFSVYNFARDGGMLSLSPNEVRLGFARRGERRFKELKNFSEPALRYAELDGGTMILDVFKEELMGEILCELNNAGLCAQSLKDAVGA
;
A
#
# COMPACT_ATOMS: atom_id res chain seq x y z
N MET A 1 11.16 -12.21 -6.49
CA MET A 1 11.66 -10.82 -6.40
C MET A 1 13.09 -10.80 -5.88
N ASN A 2 13.91 -9.84 -6.32
CA ASN A 2 15.25 -9.56 -5.78
C ASN A 2 15.20 -8.52 -4.63
N ALA A 3 16.34 -8.28 -3.95
CA ALA A 3 16.39 -7.38 -2.80
C ALA A 3 16.01 -5.91 -3.12
N ASN A 4 16.29 -5.43 -4.33
CA ASN A 4 15.91 -4.08 -4.75
C ASN A 4 14.40 -3.98 -5.00
N GLU A 5 13.80 -5.02 -5.60
CA GLU A 5 12.35 -5.10 -5.80
C GLU A 5 11.60 -5.13 -4.45
N LEU A 6 12.11 -5.90 -3.48
CA LEU A 6 11.56 -5.95 -2.13
C LEU A 6 11.68 -4.61 -1.38
N ALA A 7 12.72 -3.82 -1.63
CA ALA A 7 12.82 -2.48 -1.04
C ALA A 7 11.80 -1.49 -1.61
N ASN A 8 11.42 -1.67 -2.87
CA ASN A 8 10.50 -0.79 -3.58
C ASN A 8 9.03 -1.26 -3.52
N ILE A 9 8.73 -2.33 -2.77
CA ILE A 9 7.34 -2.83 -2.60
C ILE A 9 6.50 -1.95 -1.66
N TRP A 10 7.17 -1.22 -0.76
CA TRP A 10 6.53 -0.45 0.31
C TRP A 10 6.04 0.91 -0.16
N ARG A 11 4.81 1.26 0.21
CA ARG A 11 4.24 2.58 -0.07
C ARG A 11 4.97 3.67 0.72
N LYS A 12 5.22 4.80 0.06
CA LYS A 12 5.66 6.03 0.70
C LYS A 12 4.55 7.10 0.65
N PRO A 13 4.48 8.01 1.63
CA PRO A 13 5.20 7.99 2.90
C PRO A 13 4.80 6.76 3.75
N ILE A 14 5.73 6.28 4.59
CA ILE A 14 5.44 5.19 5.52
C ILE A 14 4.43 5.69 6.55
N TYR A 15 3.34 4.93 6.76
CA TYR A 15 2.47 5.16 7.89
C TYR A 15 3.10 4.59 9.15
N LEU A 16 3.80 5.44 9.90
CA LEU A 16 4.64 5.04 11.02
C LEU A 16 3.90 4.31 12.17
N PRO A 17 2.60 4.54 12.43
CA PRO A 17 1.87 3.72 13.40
C PRO A 17 1.81 2.23 13.04
N TYR A 18 1.93 1.90 11.74
CA TYR A 18 1.93 0.51 11.23
C TYR A 18 3.34 -0.05 11.05
N LEU A 19 4.37 0.74 11.34
CA LEU A 19 5.75 0.29 11.26
C LEU A 19 6.17 -0.31 12.60
N GLN A 20 6.66 -1.55 12.56
CA GLN A 20 7.30 -2.18 13.71
C GLN A 20 8.76 -1.73 13.83
N GLU A 21 9.38 -2.04 14.97
CA GLU A 21 10.83 -1.91 15.10
C GLU A 21 11.55 -2.82 14.07
N PRO A 22 12.78 -2.49 13.66
CA PRO A 22 13.54 -3.30 12.70
C PRO A 22 13.59 -4.78 13.12
N LEU A 23 13.36 -5.67 12.16
CA LEU A 23 13.32 -7.11 12.43
C LEU A 23 14.69 -7.60 12.91
N THR A 24 14.74 -8.19 14.11
CA THR A 24 15.93 -8.84 14.66
C THR A 24 15.81 -10.35 14.59
N PRO A 25 16.94 -11.10 14.58
CA PRO A 25 16.91 -12.56 14.67
C PRO A 25 16.18 -13.06 15.93
N GLU A 26 16.28 -12.34 17.05
CA GLU A 26 15.58 -12.65 18.28
C GLU A 26 14.07 -12.51 18.12
N ALA A 27 13.60 -11.39 17.56
CA ALA A 27 12.18 -11.14 17.33
C ALA A 27 11.58 -12.15 16.33
N LEU A 28 12.34 -12.53 15.30
CA LEU A 28 11.93 -13.57 14.36
C LEU A 28 11.76 -14.93 15.07
N ARG A 29 12.78 -15.39 15.82
CA ARG A 29 12.70 -16.66 16.55
C ARG A 29 11.51 -16.68 17.51
N THR A 30 11.31 -15.61 18.29
CA THR A 30 10.16 -15.52 19.20
C THR A 30 8.83 -15.57 18.44
N ALA A 31 8.73 -14.90 17.28
CA ALA A 31 7.52 -14.95 16.47
C ALA A 31 7.24 -16.37 15.92
N GLU A 32 8.24 -17.07 15.41
CA GLU A 32 8.08 -18.45 14.92
C GLU A 32 7.74 -19.43 16.04
N GLU A 33 8.29 -19.23 17.25
CA GLU A 33 7.93 -19.98 18.45
C GLU A 33 6.48 -19.71 18.89
N GLU A 34 6.03 -18.45 18.87
CA GLU A 34 4.65 -18.07 19.21
C GLU A 34 3.62 -18.59 18.19
N LEU A 35 3.99 -18.62 16.91
CA LEU A 35 3.15 -19.13 15.82
C LEU A 35 3.19 -20.65 15.69
N GLU A 36 4.14 -21.32 16.36
CA GLU A 36 4.46 -22.74 16.20
C GLU A 36 4.82 -23.14 14.75
N HIS A 37 5.21 -22.16 13.93
CA HIS A 37 5.50 -22.33 12.51
C HIS A 37 6.69 -21.46 12.07
N ALA A 38 7.52 -22.01 11.17
CA ALA A 38 8.53 -21.22 10.50
C ALA A 38 7.89 -20.30 9.46
N LEU A 39 8.34 -19.04 9.38
CA LEU A 39 7.82 -18.09 8.40
C LEU A 39 8.46 -18.30 7.02
N PRO A 40 7.72 -18.08 5.92
CA PRO A 40 8.27 -18.15 4.58
C PRO A 40 9.48 -17.24 4.42
N ARG A 41 10.55 -17.77 3.81
CA ARG A 41 11.81 -17.05 3.62
C ARG A 41 11.59 -15.69 2.95
N GLU A 42 10.74 -15.63 1.94
CA GLU A 42 10.43 -14.42 1.18
C GLU A 42 9.72 -13.36 2.03
N LEU A 43 8.83 -13.78 2.93
CA LEU A 43 8.20 -12.88 3.91
C LEU A 43 9.25 -12.34 4.90
N VAL A 44 10.13 -13.20 5.42
CA VAL A 44 11.21 -12.78 6.32
C VAL A 44 12.15 -11.78 5.64
N MET A 45 12.54 -12.04 4.39
CA MET A 45 13.37 -11.09 3.61
C MET A 45 12.66 -9.75 3.42
N MET A 46 11.36 -9.77 3.12
CA MET A 46 10.55 -8.56 2.94
C MET A 46 10.46 -7.75 4.25
N LEU A 47 10.16 -8.40 5.37
CA LEU A 47 10.10 -7.77 6.70
C LEU A 47 11.46 -7.28 7.21
N GLY A 48 12.54 -7.93 6.76
CA GLY A 48 13.91 -7.47 7.00
C GLY A 48 14.24 -6.12 6.35
N VAL A 49 13.55 -5.76 5.25
CA VAL A 49 13.69 -4.44 4.63
C VAL A 49 12.83 -3.39 5.32
N GLN A 50 11.57 -3.72 5.59
CA GLN A 50 10.67 -2.88 6.39
C GLN A 50 9.71 -3.80 7.14
N ASN A 51 9.69 -3.70 8.47
CA ASN A 51 8.92 -4.61 9.30
C ASN A 51 7.44 -4.18 9.38
N GLY A 52 6.70 -4.48 8.30
CA GLY A 52 5.29 -4.18 8.14
C GLY A 52 4.98 -2.81 7.51
N GLY A 53 3.72 -2.63 7.16
CA GLY A 53 3.18 -1.39 6.59
C GLY A 53 2.49 -1.57 5.24
N TYR A 54 2.11 -0.45 4.63
CA TYR A 54 1.37 -0.45 3.38
C TYR A 54 2.22 -0.79 2.16
N LEU A 55 1.63 -1.48 1.19
CA LEU A 55 2.23 -1.78 -0.10
C LEU A 55 1.84 -0.74 -1.15
N ARG A 56 2.68 -0.58 -2.17
CA ARG A 56 2.33 0.11 -3.42
C ARG A 56 1.88 -0.87 -4.52
N TYR A 57 1.58 -2.11 -4.14
CA TYR A 57 1.17 -3.19 -5.03
C TYR A 57 -0.23 -3.66 -4.65
N GLU A 58 -0.94 -4.15 -5.65
CA GLU A 58 -2.27 -4.75 -5.54
C GLU A 58 -2.24 -6.22 -5.96
N LEU A 59 -3.31 -6.93 -5.60
CA LEU A 59 -3.56 -8.31 -6.00
C LEU A 59 -4.88 -8.37 -6.78
N GLU A 60 -4.84 -8.90 -8.00
CA GLU A 60 -6.04 -8.97 -8.83
C GLU A 60 -7.10 -9.88 -8.20
N GLY A 61 -8.32 -9.35 -8.00
CA GLY A 61 -9.45 -10.08 -7.46
C GLY A 61 -9.51 -10.19 -5.94
N TYR A 62 -8.52 -9.68 -5.21
CA TYR A 62 -8.45 -9.78 -3.76
C TYR A 62 -7.97 -8.47 -3.12
N PRO A 63 -8.48 -8.11 -1.93
CA PRO A 63 -7.98 -6.95 -1.21
C PRO A 63 -6.55 -7.20 -0.69
N LEU A 64 -5.67 -6.19 -0.83
CA LEU A 64 -4.31 -6.19 -0.30
C LEU A 64 -3.83 -4.75 -0.14
N ASP A 65 -3.74 -4.28 1.11
CA ASP A 65 -3.31 -2.92 1.39
C ASP A 65 -1.97 -2.86 2.13
N ALA A 66 -1.80 -3.75 3.12
CA ALA A 66 -0.67 -3.73 4.04
C ALA A 66 -0.25 -5.14 4.45
N VAL A 67 1.00 -5.28 4.87
CA VAL A 67 1.51 -6.51 5.48
C VAL A 67 1.76 -6.26 6.97
N SER A 68 1.28 -7.18 7.80
CA SER A 68 1.53 -7.23 9.23
C SER A 68 3.02 -7.40 9.50
N GLY A 69 3.55 -6.60 10.44
CA GLY A 69 4.94 -6.77 10.89
C GLY A 69 5.04 -7.72 12.08
N ILE A 70 6.27 -8.00 12.51
CA ILE A 70 6.56 -8.72 13.76
C ILE A 70 6.87 -7.71 14.85
N GLY A 71 6.01 -7.61 15.86
CA GLY A 71 6.20 -6.71 16.98
C GLY A 71 4.90 -6.28 17.65
N GLU A 72 5.00 -5.24 18.46
CA GLU A 72 3.89 -4.81 19.32
C GLU A 72 2.89 -3.85 18.65
N ALA A 73 3.30 -3.15 17.60
CA ALA A 73 2.42 -2.20 16.92
C ALA A 73 1.33 -2.96 16.13
N TYR A 74 0.28 -2.25 15.75
CA TYR A 74 -0.73 -2.79 14.83
C TYR A 74 -0.40 -2.34 13.40
N PRO A 75 -0.51 -3.18 12.37
CA PRO A 75 -0.87 -4.60 12.41
C PRO A 75 0.32 -5.51 12.76
N SER A 76 0.04 -6.65 13.41
CA SER A 76 1.06 -7.59 13.92
C SER A 76 0.74 -9.04 13.55
N LEU A 77 1.76 -9.77 13.09
CA LEU A 77 1.70 -11.17 12.68
C LEU A 77 1.44 -12.13 13.85
N THR A 78 1.80 -11.74 15.07
CA THR A 78 1.66 -12.61 16.26
C THR A 78 0.56 -12.16 17.21
N ARG A 79 -0.10 -11.03 16.93
CA ARG A 79 -1.19 -10.49 17.75
C ARG A 79 -2.53 -10.54 17.01
N PHE A 80 -2.94 -11.75 16.65
CA PHE A 80 -4.28 -12.05 16.13
C PHE A 80 -4.95 -13.13 16.98
N SER A 81 -6.26 -13.29 16.84
CA SER A 81 -7.04 -14.34 17.48
C SER A 81 -8.21 -14.66 16.58
N TRP A 82 -8.49 -15.95 16.37
CA TRP A 82 -9.67 -16.45 15.65
C TRP A 82 -10.90 -16.63 16.57
N GLY A 83 -10.85 -16.08 17.79
CA GLY A 83 -11.80 -16.42 18.85
C GLY A 83 -13.27 -16.18 18.47
N GLU A 84 -13.57 -15.00 17.93
CA GLU A 84 -14.94 -14.63 17.55
C GLU A 84 -15.29 -15.22 16.17
N GLU A 85 -14.32 -15.26 15.27
CA GLU A 85 -14.45 -15.69 13.88
C GLU A 85 -14.77 -17.19 13.77
N ARG A 86 -14.34 -18.01 14.72
CA ARG A 86 -14.66 -19.45 14.79
C ARG A 86 -16.16 -19.73 14.84
N GLU A 87 -16.97 -18.82 15.39
CA GLU A 87 -18.42 -18.99 15.43
C GLU A 87 -19.09 -18.61 14.11
N CYS A 88 -18.37 -17.93 13.22
CA CYS A 88 -18.88 -17.37 11.97
C CYS A 88 -18.61 -18.24 10.74
N VAL A 89 -17.63 -19.16 10.81
CA VAL A 89 -17.19 -19.96 9.65
C VAL A 89 -17.34 -21.47 9.87
N SER A 90 -17.47 -22.21 8.76
CA SER A 90 -17.64 -23.66 8.75
C SER A 90 -16.34 -24.45 8.59
N PHE A 91 -15.22 -23.77 8.35
CA PHE A 91 -13.91 -24.37 8.10
C PHE A 91 -12.92 -24.18 9.25
N GLU A 92 -11.87 -25.01 9.25
CA GLU A 92 -10.82 -24.97 10.26
C GLU A 92 -9.95 -23.71 10.14
N LEU A 93 -9.73 -23.04 11.28
CA LEU A 93 -8.90 -21.83 11.39
C LEU A 93 -7.54 -22.12 12.03
N ASP A 94 -7.38 -23.25 12.73
CA ASP A 94 -6.08 -23.68 13.25
C ASP A 94 -5.10 -23.91 12.09
N GLY A 95 -3.90 -23.32 12.20
CA GLY A 95 -2.89 -23.35 11.14
C GLY A 95 -3.01 -22.23 10.09
N LEU A 96 -3.97 -21.30 10.25
CA LEU A 96 -4.03 -20.07 9.45
C LEU A 96 -3.38 -18.90 10.21
N VAL A 97 -2.34 -18.31 9.61
CA VAL A 97 -1.63 -17.15 10.15
C VAL A 97 -1.90 -15.93 9.26
N PRO A 98 -2.75 -14.96 9.68
CA PRO A 98 -3.05 -13.78 8.89
C PRO A 98 -1.85 -12.82 8.80
N PHE A 99 -1.43 -12.50 7.57
CA PHE A 99 -0.39 -11.51 7.30
C PHE A 99 -0.93 -10.21 6.69
N SER A 100 -2.21 -10.19 6.31
CA SER A 100 -2.95 -9.00 5.87
C SER A 100 -4.43 -9.20 6.21
N GLY A 101 -5.17 -8.13 6.44
CA GLY A 101 -6.60 -8.18 6.74
C GLY A 101 -7.09 -6.95 7.49
N ASP A 102 -8.40 -6.79 7.56
CA ASP A 102 -9.07 -5.66 8.24
C ASP A 102 -10.07 -6.10 9.34
N GLY A 103 -10.24 -7.41 9.54
CA GLY A 103 -11.23 -7.98 10.47
C GLY A 103 -12.38 -8.69 9.77
N HIS A 104 -12.66 -8.35 8.52
CA HIS A 104 -13.71 -8.97 7.71
C HIS A 104 -13.14 -10.02 6.76
N TRP A 105 -11.93 -9.78 6.27
CA TRP A 105 -11.17 -10.70 5.44
C TRP A 105 -9.71 -10.75 5.87
N TYR A 106 -9.03 -11.81 5.46
CA TYR A 106 -7.63 -12.03 5.72
C TYR A 106 -6.93 -12.68 4.52
N LEU A 107 -5.67 -12.29 4.31
CA LEU A 107 -4.71 -13.13 3.59
C LEU A 107 -3.88 -13.87 4.62
N CYS A 108 -3.88 -15.20 4.52
CA CYS A 108 -3.25 -16.08 5.49
C CYS A 108 -2.13 -16.90 4.86
N LEU A 109 -1.09 -17.16 5.65
CA LEU A 109 -0.23 -18.31 5.48
C LEU A 109 -1.01 -19.54 5.96
N ASP A 110 -1.24 -20.49 5.08
CA ASP A 110 -2.05 -21.70 5.34
C ASP A 110 -1.15 -22.92 5.53
N TYR A 111 -0.95 -23.29 6.79
CA TYR A 111 -0.12 -24.43 7.21
C TYR A 111 -0.91 -25.73 7.37
N ARG A 112 -2.22 -25.74 7.14
CA ARG A 112 -3.09 -26.90 7.43
C ARG A 112 -2.69 -28.16 6.65
N ALA A 113 -2.05 -28.00 5.50
CA ALA A 113 -1.61 -29.09 4.64
C ALA A 113 -0.10 -29.36 4.66
N SER A 114 0.73 -28.39 5.07
CA SER A 114 2.18 -28.42 4.88
C SER A 114 2.90 -27.39 5.76
N GLU A 115 4.13 -27.69 6.16
CA GLU A 115 5.05 -26.75 6.83
C GLU A 115 5.50 -25.60 5.91
N GLU A 116 5.52 -25.83 4.60
CA GLU A 116 5.65 -24.76 3.61
C GLU A 116 4.23 -24.28 3.27
N PRO A 117 3.82 -23.09 3.76
CA PRO A 117 2.41 -22.70 3.71
C PRO A 117 2.02 -22.20 2.33
N ALA A 118 0.80 -22.55 1.92
CA ALA A 118 0.14 -21.86 0.83
C ALA A 118 -0.27 -20.44 1.26
N VAL A 119 -0.60 -19.58 0.29
CA VAL A 119 -1.28 -18.31 0.58
C VAL A 119 -2.76 -18.45 0.27
N ALA A 120 -3.60 -18.19 1.27
CA ALA A 120 -5.04 -18.31 1.19
C ALA A 120 -5.73 -16.97 1.44
N TYR A 121 -6.85 -16.74 0.75
CA TYR A 121 -7.83 -15.71 1.11
C TYR A 121 -8.91 -16.34 1.98
N ILE A 122 -9.23 -15.67 3.08
CA ILE A 122 -10.21 -16.07 4.07
C ILE A 122 -11.19 -14.91 4.25
N ASP A 123 -12.45 -15.12 3.91
CA ASP A 123 -13.54 -14.17 4.16
C ASP A 123 -14.42 -14.76 5.26
N VAL A 124 -14.28 -14.20 6.47
CA VAL A 124 -14.99 -14.69 7.66
C VAL A 124 -16.43 -14.17 7.71
N GLU A 125 -16.78 -13.13 6.95
CA GLU A 125 -18.16 -12.66 6.84
C GLU A 125 -18.98 -13.50 5.87
N CYS A 126 -18.35 -14.01 4.82
CA CYS A 126 -19.01 -14.78 3.76
C CYS A 126 -18.91 -16.30 3.93
N ASP A 127 -18.17 -16.80 4.93
CA ASP A 127 -17.82 -18.23 5.08
C ASP A 127 -17.13 -18.79 3.81
N GLU A 128 -16.20 -18.00 3.26
CA GLU A 128 -15.47 -18.34 2.03
C GLU A 128 -13.96 -18.43 2.27
N GLN A 129 -13.32 -19.39 1.59
CA GLN A 129 -11.87 -19.50 1.54
C GLN A 129 -11.41 -19.97 0.15
N SER A 130 -10.25 -19.48 -0.28
CA SER A 130 -9.62 -19.93 -1.52
C SER A 130 -8.09 -19.88 -1.43
N ILE A 131 -7.42 -20.86 -2.02
CA ILE A 131 -5.96 -20.82 -2.18
C ILE A 131 -5.63 -19.89 -3.35
N ILE A 132 -4.82 -18.88 -3.09
CA ILE A 132 -4.35 -17.90 -4.08
C ILE A 132 -3.04 -18.37 -4.71
N ALA A 133 -2.11 -18.88 -3.89
CA ALA A 133 -0.80 -19.32 -4.35
C ALA A 133 -0.33 -20.53 -3.53
N GLN A 134 0.51 -21.37 -4.13
CA GLN A 134 1.03 -22.58 -3.47
C GLN A 134 2.10 -22.29 -2.42
N ASP A 135 2.71 -21.10 -2.48
CA ASP A 135 3.75 -20.63 -1.57
C ASP A 135 3.85 -19.09 -1.63
N PHE A 136 4.61 -18.49 -0.71
CA PHE A 136 4.73 -17.03 -0.63
C PHE A 136 5.49 -16.42 -1.82
N ALA A 137 6.44 -17.13 -2.43
CA ALA A 137 7.17 -16.64 -3.59
C ALA A 137 6.26 -16.55 -4.83
N SER A 138 5.41 -17.55 -5.01
CA SER A 138 4.34 -17.61 -6.00
C SER A 138 3.31 -16.50 -5.77
N PHE A 139 2.96 -16.21 -4.51
CA PHE A 139 2.11 -15.05 -4.17
C PHE A 139 2.75 -13.72 -4.60
N LEU A 140 4.03 -13.50 -4.27
CA LEU A 140 4.74 -12.28 -4.68
C LEU A 140 4.78 -12.09 -6.21
N ALA A 141 4.77 -13.18 -6.98
CA ALA A 141 4.75 -13.14 -8.44
C ALA A 141 3.39 -12.71 -9.03
N LEU A 142 2.31 -12.76 -8.24
CA LEU A 142 0.97 -12.31 -8.64
C LEU A 142 0.76 -10.81 -8.41
N LEU A 143 1.60 -10.18 -7.59
CA LEU A 143 1.45 -8.77 -7.23
C LEU A 143 1.73 -7.86 -8.42
N ARG A 144 0.90 -6.84 -8.59
CA ARG A 144 1.06 -5.81 -9.62
C ARG A 144 1.21 -4.45 -8.99
N LEU A 145 2.00 -3.59 -9.62
CA LEU A 145 2.15 -2.23 -9.13
C LEU A 145 0.82 -1.49 -9.28
N ASP A 146 0.32 -0.88 -8.20
CA ASP A 146 -0.89 -0.06 -8.25
C ASP A 146 -0.61 1.22 -9.06
N THR A 147 -0.98 1.15 -10.33
CA THR A 147 -0.91 2.23 -11.31
C THR A 147 -2.27 2.61 -11.87
N SER A 148 -3.33 1.90 -11.49
CA SER A 148 -4.66 2.11 -12.04
C SER A 148 -5.22 3.46 -11.62
N GLY A 149 -5.94 4.11 -12.54
CA GLY A 149 -6.51 5.43 -12.29
C GLY A 149 -5.48 6.54 -12.10
N LYS A 150 -4.20 6.39 -12.47
CA LYS A 150 -3.16 7.38 -12.17
C LYS A 150 -2.49 7.93 -13.43
N ILE A 151 -2.22 9.24 -13.41
CA ILE A 151 -1.50 9.97 -14.46
C ILE A 151 -0.22 10.55 -13.86
N ALA A 152 0.90 10.34 -14.53
CA ALA A 152 2.18 10.99 -14.23
C ALA A 152 2.29 12.30 -15.03
N LEU A 153 2.47 13.41 -14.33
CA LEU A 153 2.63 14.74 -14.90
C LEU A 153 4.07 15.22 -14.69
N GLN A 154 4.89 15.14 -15.73
CA GLN A 154 6.26 15.67 -15.69
C GLN A 154 6.20 17.19 -15.85
N THR A 155 6.61 17.91 -14.80
CA THR A 155 6.56 19.37 -14.78
C THR A 155 7.72 19.95 -13.98
N ARG A 156 8.03 21.23 -14.23
CA ARG A 156 8.97 22.02 -13.40
C ARG A 156 8.25 22.88 -12.36
N LEU A 157 6.91 22.81 -12.35
CA LEU A 157 6.08 23.56 -11.41
C LEU A 157 6.08 22.84 -10.06
N ASP A 158 6.04 23.62 -8.98
CA ASP A 158 5.72 23.07 -7.67
C ASP A 158 4.23 22.66 -7.60
N LEU A 159 3.82 22.06 -6.49
CA LEU A 159 2.45 21.57 -6.32
C LEU A 159 1.39 22.67 -6.52
N ASN A 160 1.68 23.91 -6.07
CA ASN A 160 0.76 25.03 -6.22
C ASN A 160 0.67 25.53 -7.67
N GLY A 161 1.79 25.57 -8.38
CA GLY A 161 1.85 25.91 -9.80
C GLY A 161 1.15 24.85 -10.65
N ALA A 162 1.39 23.56 -10.38
CA ALA A 162 0.70 22.45 -11.03
C ALA A 162 -0.81 22.51 -10.78
N LYS A 163 -1.21 22.75 -9.53
CA LYS A 163 -2.62 22.97 -9.15
C LYS A 163 -3.24 24.11 -9.95
N ALA A 164 -2.61 25.28 -10.00
CA ALA A 164 -3.14 26.44 -10.73
C ALA A 164 -3.31 26.15 -12.23
N ARG A 165 -2.36 25.43 -12.84
CA ARG A 165 -2.47 25.00 -14.24
C ARG A 165 -3.60 24.02 -14.46
N LEU A 166 -3.83 23.06 -13.56
CA LEU A 166 -4.98 22.15 -13.65
C LEU A 166 -6.32 22.89 -13.51
N GLU A 167 -6.43 23.87 -12.61
CA GLU A 167 -7.65 24.70 -12.47
C GLU A 167 -7.97 25.43 -13.79
N GLU A 168 -6.97 25.92 -14.49
CA GLU A 168 -7.11 26.60 -15.78
C GLU A 168 -7.49 25.63 -16.91
N ILE A 169 -6.74 24.54 -17.07
CA ILE A 169 -6.91 23.59 -18.20
C ILE A 169 -8.25 22.87 -18.11
N LEU A 170 -8.58 22.37 -16.92
CA LEU A 170 -9.77 21.55 -16.71
C LEU A 170 -11.00 22.40 -16.34
N SER A 171 -10.85 23.72 -16.19
CA SER A 171 -11.91 24.65 -15.77
C SER A 171 -12.59 24.26 -14.44
N VAL A 172 -11.78 23.80 -13.49
CA VAL A 172 -12.20 23.31 -12.15
C VAL A 172 -11.60 24.16 -11.05
N ARG A 173 -12.06 23.94 -9.80
CA ARG A 173 -11.46 24.54 -8.60
C ARG A 173 -10.96 23.46 -7.66
N ALA A 174 -9.75 23.66 -7.15
CA ALA A 174 -9.15 22.74 -6.22
C ALA A 174 -9.56 23.05 -4.78
N ARG A 175 -9.77 21.99 -4.00
CA ARG A 175 -9.92 22.03 -2.55
C ARG A 175 -8.76 21.29 -1.92
N ALA A 176 -8.07 21.92 -0.97
CA ALA A 176 -7.03 21.24 -0.21
C ALA A 176 -7.67 20.12 0.63
N ALA A 177 -7.10 18.92 0.57
CA ALA A 177 -7.39 17.85 1.52
C ALA A 177 -6.62 18.09 2.84
N ASP A 178 -7.04 17.44 3.92
CA ASP A 178 -6.27 17.46 5.17
C ASP A 178 -4.95 16.69 4.98
N PRO A 179 -3.78 17.35 5.07
CA PRO A 179 -2.49 16.68 4.91
C PRO A 179 -2.23 15.59 5.95
N GLN A 180 -2.94 15.59 7.08
CA GLN A 180 -2.84 14.53 8.09
C GLN A 180 -3.28 13.17 7.54
N LEU A 181 -4.19 13.13 6.56
CA LEU A 181 -4.71 11.86 6.03
C LEU A 181 -3.63 11.08 5.28
N TYR A 182 -2.78 11.79 4.54
CA TYR A 182 -1.85 11.21 3.58
C TYR A 182 -0.37 11.39 3.96
N GLY A 183 -0.04 12.32 4.86
CA GLY A 183 1.35 12.68 5.19
C GLY A 183 1.98 13.67 4.21
N PHE A 184 1.24 14.11 3.20
CA PHE A 184 1.64 15.11 2.21
C PHE A 184 0.43 15.95 1.76
N SER A 185 0.69 17.03 1.04
CA SER A 185 -0.37 17.93 0.55
C SER A 185 -1.05 17.35 -0.69
N VAL A 186 -2.38 17.39 -0.70
CA VAL A 186 -3.22 16.91 -1.81
C VAL A 186 -4.25 17.97 -2.16
N TYR A 187 -4.47 18.18 -3.46
CA TYR A 187 -5.53 19.03 -3.98
C TYR A 187 -6.56 18.21 -4.73
N ASN A 188 -7.83 18.30 -4.31
CA ASN A 188 -8.95 17.60 -4.91
C ASN A 188 -9.70 18.52 -5.87
N PHE A 189 -10.04 18.02 -7.05
CA PHE A 189 -10.80 18.74 -8.08
C PHE A 189 -12.08 17.98 -8.38
N ALA A 190 -13.23 18.60 -8.09
CA ALA A 190 -14.50 18.06 -8.50
C ALA A 190 -14.74 18.39 -9.98
N ARG A 191 -15.08 17.38 -10.77
CA ARG A 191 -15.47 17.50 -12.18
C ARG A 191 -16.78 16.76 -12.40
N ASP A 192 -17.54 17.15 -13.41
CA ASP A 192 -18.73 16.39 -13.80
C ASP A 192 -18.34 14.94 -14.11
N GLY A 193 -18.93 14.03 -13.34
CA GLY A 193 -18.67 12.60 -13.47
C GLY A 193 -17.55 12.04 -12.61
N GLY A 194 -16.74 12.82 -11.87
CA GLY A 194 -15.67 12.25 -11.04
C GLY A 194 -14.88 13.22 -10.16
N MET A 195 -13.99 12.65 -9.36
CA MET A 195 -13.02 13.39 -8.54
C MET A 195 -11.62 13.17 -9.12
N LEU A 196 -10.77 14.19 -9.02
CA LEU A 196 -9.33 14.09 -9.28
C LEU A 196 -8.56 14.51 -8.03
N SER A 197 -7.40 13.91 -7.79
CA SER A 197 -6.49 14.32 -6.71
C SER A 197 -5.07 14.54 -7.23
N LEU A 198 -4.56 15.76 -7.08
CA LEU A 198 -3.17 16.10 -7.40
C LEU A 198 -2.29 15.99 -6.15
N SER A 199 -1.16 15.32 -6.29
CA SER A 199 -0.18 15.13 -5.24
C SER A 199 1.25 15.06 -5.79
N PRO A 200 2.28 15.35 -4.99
CA PRO A 200 3.67 15.21 -5.43
C PRO A 200 4.11 13.74 -5.43
N ASN A 201 5.10 13.40 -6.27
CA ASN A 201 5.83 12.14 -6.17
C ASN A 201 6.84 12.15 -5.03
N GLU A 202 7.56 13.26 -4.84
CA GLU A 202 8.42 13.47 -3.68
C GLU A 202 7.61 13.83 -2.44
N VAL A 203 7.75 13.02 -1.40
CA VAL A 203 7.06 13.13 -0.12
C VAL A 203 8.05 12.95 1.02
N ARG A 204 7.60 13.09 2.26
CA ARG A 204 8.43 12.70 3.42
C ARG A 204 8.53 11.19 3.51
N LEU A 205 9.59 10.67 4.13
CA LEU A 205 9.80 9.24 4.27
C LEU A 205 8.69 8.57 5.09
N GLY A 206 8.22 9.23 6.15
CA GLY A 206 7.18 8.71 7.02
C GLY A 206 6.32 9.80 7.63
N PHE A 207 5.14 9.41 8.11
CA PHE A 207 4.22 10.29 8.82
C PHE A 207 3.41 9.53 9.87
N ALA A 208 2.87 10.29 10.82
CA ALA A 208 1.87 9.83 11.77
C ALA A 208 0.76 10.88 11.87
N ARG A 209 -0.47 10.43 12.10
CA ARG A 209 -1.64 11.30 12.32
C ARG A 209 -1.65 11.82 13.75
N ARG A 210 -2.12 13.06 13.96
CA ARG A 210 -2.21 13.69 15.30
C ARG A 210 -2.98 12.88 16.36
N GLY A 211 -3.93 12.05 15.94
CA GLY A 211 -4.72 11.20 16.84
C GLY A 211 -4.01 9.92 17.30
N GLU A 212 -2.85 9.61 16.74
CA GLU A 212 -2.14 8.36 17.01
C GLU A 212 -1.51 8.33 18.38
N ARG A 213 -1.58 7.18 19.07
CA ARG A 213 -1.04 6.99 20.42
C ARG A 213 0.44 7.40 20.52
N ARG A 214 1.21 7.08 19.48
CA ARG A 214 2.66 7.34 19.36
C ARG A 214 3.00 8.62 18.58
N PHE A 215 2.04 9.50 18.31
CA PHE A 215 2.27 10.67 17.45
C PHE A 215 3.47 11.54 17.87
N LYS A 216 3.67 11.77 19.18
CA LYS A 216 4.78 12.61 19.68
C LYS A 216 6.15 12.04 19.37
N GLU A 217 6.28 10.71 19.33
CA GLU A 217 7.50 9.98 19.01
C GLU A 217 7.73 9.95 17.49
N LEU A 218 6.66 9.75 16.72
CA LEU A 218 6.72 9.47 15.29
C LEU A 218 6.67 10.72 14.37
N LYS A 219 6.37 11.90 14.90
CA LYS A 219 6.16 13.12 14.08
C LYS A 219 7.41 13.67 13.38
N ASN A 220 8.62 13.20 13.72
CA ASN A 220 9.89 13.83 13.32
C ASN A 220 10.56 13.22 12.08
N PHE A 221 9.91 12.32 11.35
CA PHE A 221 10.47 11.75 10.12
C PHE A 221 10.33 12.75 8.96
N SER A 222 11.43 13.40 8.57
CA SER A 222 11.42 14.49 7.59
C SER A 222 12.30 14.26 6.35
N GLU A 223 13.03 13.16 6.27
CA GLU A 223 13.84 12.84 5.08
C GLU A 223 12.93 12.70 3.84
N PRO A 224 13.35 13.18 2.66
CA PRO A 224 12.57 13.02 1.44
C PRO A 224 12.59 11.57 0.93
N ALA A 225 11.50 11.14 0.31
CA ALA A 225 11.35 9.85 -0.35
C ALA A 225 10.46 9.98 -1.59
N LEU A 226 10.68 9.12 -2.57
CA LEU A 226 9.83 9.03 -3.75
C LEU A 226 8.74 7.98 -3.54
N ARG A 227 7.50 8.29 -3.96
CA ARG A 227 6.39 7.31 -4.00
C ARG A 227 6.60 6.29 -5.11
N TYR A 228 7.03 6.78 -6.27
CA TYR A 228 7.41 6.01 -7.45
C TYR A 228 8.87 6.35 -7.76
N ALA A 229 9.78 5.46 -7.34
CA ALA A 229 11.23 5.62 -7.50
C ALA A 229 11.68 5.64 -8.98
N GLU A 230 10.81 5.18 -9.88
CA GLU A 230 11.00 5.15 -11.33
C GLU A 230 10.83 6.55 -11.96
N LEU A 231 10.23 7.49 -11.25
CA LEU A 231 9.92 8.84 -11.72
C LEU A 231 10.82 9.89 -11.06
N ASP A 232 10.96 11.04 -11.72
CA ASP A 232 11.66 12.21 -11.14
C ASP A 232 10.89 12.78 -9.95
N GLY A 233 11.61 13.39 -8.99
CA GLY A 233 11.02 14.00 -7.80
C GLY A 233 10.07 15.17 -8.09
N GLY A 234 10.29 15.88 -9.20
CA GLY A 234 9.41 16.95 -9.68
C GLY A 234 8.13 16.46 -10.36
N THR A 235 7.96 15.15 -10.52
CA THR A 235 6.74 14.57 -11.11
C THR A 235 5.56 14.75 -10.16
N MET A 236 4.42 15.17 -10.70
CA MET A 236 3.15 15.17 -9.97
C MET A 236 2.33 13.94 -10.35
N ILE A 237 1.60 13.40 -9.39
CA ILE A 237 0.69 12.28 -9.56
C ILE A 237 -0.74 12.84 -9.51
N LEU A 238 -1.50 12.58 -10.56
CA LEU A 238 -2.91 12.90 -10.65
C LEU A 238 -3.72 11.60 -10.60
N ASP A 239 -4.36 11.35 -9.46
CA ASP A 239 -5.32 10.27 -9.30
C ASP A 239 -6.65 10.66 -9.95
N VAL A 240 -7.20 9.75 -10.75
CA VAL A 240 -8.44 9.83 -11.50
C VAL A 240 -9.34 8.72 -10.99
N PHE A 241 -10.25 9.05 -10.07
CA PHE A 241 -11.09 8.04 -9.40
C PHE A 241 -12.13 7.39 -10.31
N LYS A 242 -12.32 7.93 -11.51
CA LYS A 242 -13.20 7.38 -12.53
C LYS A 242 -12.40 7.14 -13.81
N GLU A 243 -12.00 5.89 -14.02
CA GLU A 243 -11.04 5.52 -15.07
C GLU A 243 -11.52 5.86 -16.48
N GLU A 244 -12.84 5.88 -16.73
CA GLU A 244 -13.36 6.24 -18.06
C GLU A 244 -13.01 7.69 -18.46
N LEU A 245 -12.68 8.56 -17.49
CA LEU A 245 -12.26 9.94 -17.73
C LEU A 245 -10.76 10.07 -18.05
N MET A 246 -9.95 9.01 -17.84
CA MET A 246 -8.49 9.12 -17.98
C MET A 246 -8.06 9.54 -19.39
N GLY A 247 -8.67 8.95 -20.43
CA GLY A 247 -8.31 9.26 -21.82
C GLY A 247 -8.60 10.72 -22.21
N GLU A 248 -9.75 11.24 -21.78
CA GLU A 248 -10.14 12.63 -21.98
C GLU A 248 -9.18 13.59 -21.26
N ILE A 249 -8.89 13.32 -19.98
CA ILE A 249 -7.98 14.14 -19.18
C ILE A 249 -6.57 14.13 -19.77
N LEU A 250 -6.03 12.97 -20.14
CA LEU A 250 -4.72 12.89 -20.80
C LEU A 250 -4.67 13.73 -22.07
N CYS A 251 -5.74 13.71 -22.88
CA CYS A 251 -5.82 14.52 -24.10
C CYS A 251 -5.81 16.01 -23.78
N GLU A 252 -6.62 16.47 -22.83
CA GLU A 252 -6.69 17.87 -22.41
C GLU A 252 -5.35 18.39 -21.87
N LEU A 253 -4.70 17.62 -21.00
CA LEU A 253 -3.39 17.97 -20.43
C LEU A 253 -2.32 18.10 -21.52
N ASN A 254 -2.23 17.13 -22.42
CA ASN A 254 -1.25 17.14 -23.50
C ASN A 254 -1.53 18.25 -24.52
N ASN A 255 -2.80 18.51 -24.87
CA ASN A 255 -3.19 19.61 -25.75
C ASN A 255 -2.84 20.99 -25.15
N ALA A 256 -2.86 21.11 -23.82
CA ALA A 256 -2.44 22.29 -23.09
C ALA A 256 -0.92 22.40 -22.89
N GLY A 257 -0.14 21.47 -23.48
CA GLY A 257 1.32 21.47 -23.46
C GLY A 257 1.94 20.90 -22.19
N LEU A 258 1.17 20.20 -21.35
CA LEU A 258 1.71 19.45 -20.22
C LEU A 258 2.20 18.08 -20.70
N CYS A 259 3.31 17.60 -20.13
CA CYS A 259 3.81 16.25 -20.40
C CYS A 259 3.08 15.27 -19.47
N ALA A 260 1.99 14.68 -19.96
CA ALA A 260 1.15 13.77 -19.19
C ALA A 260 1.02 12.41 -19.87
N GLN A 261 1.21 11.33 -19.11
CA GLN A 261 1.03 9.96 -19.56
C GLN A 261 0.44 9.10 -18.43
N SER A 262 -0.10 7.92 -18.75
CA SER A 262 -0.56 7.02 -17.70
C SER A 262 0.61 6.68 -16.76
N LEU A 263 0.33 6.50 -15.48
CA LEU A 263 1.38 6.14 -14.53
C LEU A 263 2.02 4.80 -14.91
N LYS A 264 1.20 3.87 -15.40
CA LYS A 264 1.63 2.57 -15.92
C LYS A 264 2.72 2.71 -16.98
N ASP A 265 2.48 3.52 -18.00
CA ASP A 265 3.45 3.78 -19.07
C ASP A 265 4.71 4.50 -18.53
N ALA A 266 4.52 5.43 -17.58
CA ALA A 266 5.61 6.21 -17.01
C ALA A 266 6.62 5.39 -16.21
N VAL A 267 6.16 4.34 -15.52
CA VAL A 267 6.99 3.47 -14.68
C VAL A 267 7.37 2.15 -15.37
N GLY A 268 6.86 1.90 -16.57
CA GLY A 268 7.15 0.69 -17.35
C GLY A 268 6.53 -0.59 -16.79
N ALA A 269 5.31 -0.49 -16.23
CA ALA A 269 4.56 -1.61 -15.64
C ALA A 269 3.48 -2.21 -16.56
#